data_AF-A0A3B9I7C3-F1
#
_entry.id   AF-A0A3B9I7C3-F1
#
_cell.length_a   1.000
_cell.length_b   1.000
_cell.length_c   1.000
_cell.angle_alpha   90.00
_cell.angle_beta   90.00
_cell.angle_gamma   90.00
#
_symmetry.space_group_name_H-M   'P 1'
#
loop_
_entity.id
_entity.type
_entity.pdbx_description
1 polymer ?
#
loop_
_entity_poly.entity_id
_entity_poly.type
_entity_poly.pdbx_seq_one_letter_code
_entity_poly.pdbx_strand_id
1 'polypeptide(L)'
;YHHILDPYTGYPTDNNLKAVAIITHRSFDADALSTAVLLQGLDKGMAMIDSLDDVEAIFITKEHVIYLTEGAKDNFTLTSGDYTIAEQ
;
A
#
# COMPACT_ATOMS: atom_id res chain seq x y z
N TYR A 1 -18.33 1.63 1.24
CA TYR A 1 -18.22 0.21 1.62
C TYR A 1 -17.10 -0.40 0.80
N HIS A 2 -15.97 -0.73 1.43
CA HIS A 2 -14.87 -1.42 0.79
C HIS A 2 -15.11 -2.94 0.92
N HIS A 3 -14.73 -3.72 -0.09
CA HIS A 3 -14.99 -5.17 -0.13
C HIS A 3 -13.95 -5.99 0.66
N ILE A 4 -12.94 -5.32 1.22
CA ILE A 4 -11.92 -5.94 2.07
C ILE A 4 -12.38 -5.80 3.52
N LEU A 5 -12.55 -6.96 4.16
CA LEU A 5 -13.11 -7.08 5.50
C LEU A 5 -12.00 -7.40 6.50
N ASP A 6 -12.07 -6.77 7.66
CA ASP A 6 -11.23 -7.14 8.80
C ASP A 6 -11.69 -8.52 9.34
N PRO A 7 -10.80 -9.52 9.37
CA PRO A 7 -11.15 -10.87 9.81
C PRO A 7 -11.55 -10.96 11.30
N TYR A 8 -11.18 -9.97 12.13
CA TYR A 8 -11.50 -9.95 13.55
C TYR A 8 -12.87 -9.34 13.84
N THR A 9 -13.32 -8.39 13.01
CA THR A 9 -14.57 -7.65 13.24
C THR A 9 -15.68 -8.03 12.27
N GLY A 10 -15.34 -8.53 11.07
CA GLY A 10 -16.27 -8.79 9.98
C GLY A 10 -16.77 -7.52 9.27
N TYR A 11 -16.29 -6.34 9.66
CA TYR A 11 -16.62 -5.06 9.02
C TYR A 11 -15.55 -4.68 7.97
N PRO A 12 -15.88 -3.77 7.03
CA PRO A 12 -14.87 -3.21 6.13
C PRO A 12 -13.68 -2.64 6.90
N THR A 13 -12.48 -2.84 6.38
CA THR A 13 -11.26 -2.26 6.96
C THR A 13 -11.42 -0.75 7.10
N ASP A 14 -11.22 -0.24 8.31
CA ASP A 14 -11.25 1.18 8.60
C ASP A 14 -9.86 1.68 8.99
N ASN A 15 -9.10 2.09 7.98
CA ASN A 15 -7.79 2.72 8.15
C ASN A 15 -7.65 3.92 7.21
N ASN A 16 -6.49 4.59 7.23
CA ASN A 16 -6.26 5.78 6.41
C ASN A 16 -5.89 5.49 4.94
N LEU A 17 -5.83 4.22 4.54
CA LEU A 17 -5.45 3.86 3.18
C LEU A 17 -6.66 3.89 2.25
N LYS A 18 -6.46 4.50 1.08
CA LYS A 18 -7.39 4.49 -0.05
C LYS A 18 -7.03 3.39 -1.04
N ALA A 19 -5.73 3.14 -1.24
CA ALA A 19 -5.23 2.09 -2.12
C ALA A 19 -3.82 1.66 -1.72
N VAL A 20 -3.48 0.42 -2.10
CA VAL A 20 -2.13 -0.13 -2.05
C VAL A 20 -1.86 -0.81 -3.38
N ALA A 21 -0.67 -0.60 -3.95
CA ALA A 21 -0.17 -1.35 -5.09
C ALA A 21 1.13 -2.05 -4.69
N ILE A 22 1.25 -3.34 -5.02
CA ILE A 22 2.44 -4.14 -4.76
C ILE A 22 3.18 -4.37 -6.07
N ILE A 23 4.50 -4.20 -6.04
CA ILE A 23 5.41 -4.40 -7.17
C ILE A 23 6.34 -5.56 -6.79
N THR A 24 6.26 -6.67 -7.53
CA THR A 24 7.13 -7.82 -7.36
C THR A 24 7.12 -8.67 -8.64
N HIS A 25 8.03 -9.63 -8.75
CA HIS A 25 8.14 -10.53 -9.90
C HIS A 25 7.04 -11.60 -9.95
N ARG A 26 6.30 -11.81 -8.86
CA ARG A 26 5.33 -12.90 -8.72
C ARG A 26 3.92 -12.36 -8.46
N SER A 27 3.03 -12.50 -9.44
CA SER A 27 1.65 -12.01 -9.33
C SER A 27 0.86 -12.62 -8.17
N PHE A 28 1.14 -13.87 -7.78
CA PHE A 28 0.50 -14.50 -6.63
C PHE A 28 0.87 -13.81 -5.32
N ASP A 29 2.15 -13.47 -5.16
CA ASP A 29 2.63 -12.75 -3.98
C ASP A 29 2.05 -11.33 -3.96
N ALA A 30 2.02 -10.66 -5.12
CA ALA A 30 1.42 -9.32 -5.24
C ALA A 30 -0.06 -9.30 -4.80
N ASP A 31 -0.86 -10.26 -5.25
CA ASP A 31 -2.29 -10.35 -4.91
C ASP A 31 -2.50 -10.58 -3.41
N ALA A 32 -1.79 -11.58 -2.83
CA ALA A 32 -1.87 -11.89 -1.41
C ALA A 32 -1.40 -10.72 -0.53
N LEU A 33 -0.28 -10.10 -0.88
CA LEU A 33 0.30 -8.99 -0.14
C LEU A 33 -0.56 -7.72 -0.24
N SER A 34 -1.16 -7.43 -1.39
CA SER A 34 -1.99 -6.22 -1.55
C SER A 34 -3.14 -6.19 -0.53
N THR A 35 -3.75 -7.35 -0.27
CA THR A 35 -4.83 -7.50 0.71
C THR A 35 -4.29 -7.45 2.14
N ALA A 36 -3.21 -8.20 2.42
CA ALA A 36 -2.61 -8.26 3.77
C ALA A 36 -2.10 -6.89 4.23
N VAL A 37 -1.39 -6.18 3.36
CA VAL A 37 -0.83 -4.84 3.63
C VAL A 37 -1.94 -3.82 3.80
N LEU A 38 -2.97 -3.84 2.95
CA LEU A 38 -4.11 -2.94 3.12
C LEU A 38 -4.79 -3.15 4.48
N LEU A 39 -4.94 -4.39 4.95
CA LEU A 39 -5.51 -4.68 6.26
C LEU A 39 -4.66 -4.13 7.42
N GLN A 40 -3.34 -4.21 7.30
CA GLN A 40 -2.40 -3.78 8.34
C GLN A 40 -2.28 -2.25 8.48
N GLY A 41 -2.62 -1.49 7.43
CA GLY A 41 -2.48 -0.04 7.39
C GLY A 41 -1.07 0.41 7.02
N LEU A 42 -0.85 1.73 6.99
CA LEU A 42 0.37 2.33 6.43
C LEU A 42 1.64 1.87 7.17
N ASP A 43 1.74 2.11 8.47
CA ASP A 43 2.99 1.90 9.21
C ASP A 43 3.40 0.41 9.26
N LYS A 44 2.45 -0.47 9.61
CA LYS A 44 2.69 -1.92 9.67
C LYS A 44 2.86 -2.52 8.29
N GLY A 45 2.12 -2.01 7.30
CA GLY A 45 2.22 -2.43 5.91
C GLY A 45 3.58 -2.08 5.31
N MET A 46 4.07 -0.86 5.54
CA MET A 46 5.41 -0.42 5.12
C MET A 46 6.49 -1.30 5.75
N ALA A 47 6.46 -1.47 7.08
CA ALA A 47 7.42 -2.33 7.77
C ALA A 47 7.40 -3.79 7.31
N MET A 48 6.23 -4.31 6.91
CA MET A 48 6.11 -5.66 6.34
C MET A 48 6.79 -5.72 4.97
N ILE A 49 6.56 -4.75 4.09
CA ILE A 49 7.16 -4.72 2.76
C ILE A 49 8.68 -4.54 2.85
N ASP A 50 9.16 -3.63 3.68
CA ASP A 50 10.59 -3.41 3.91
C ASP A 50 11.33 -4.64 4.47
N SER A 51 10.59 -5.62 5.01
CA SER A 51 11.16 -6.88 5.51
C SER A 51 11.26 -7.99 4.45
N LEU A 52 10.72 -7.77 3.25
CA LEU A 52 10.67 -8.73 2.16
C LEU A 52 11.59 -8.32 1.02
N ASP A 53 12.44 -9.23 0.58
CA ASP A 53 13.29 -9.01 -0.59
C ASP A 53 12.45 -8.98 -1.88
N ASP A 54 12.83 -8.13 -2.84
CA ASP A 54 12.20 -8.01 -4.17
C ASP A 54 10.68 -7.70 -4.14
N VAL A 55 10.24 -7.00 -3.09
CA VAL A 55 8.88 -6.49 -2.96
C VAL A 55 8.91 -5.01 -2.64
N GLU A 56 8.19 -4.23 -3.45
CA GLU A 56 8.03 -2.79 -3.26
C GLU A 56 6.53 -2.45 -3.21
N ALA A 57 6.19 -1.30 -2.62
CA ALA A 57 4.80 -0.89 -2.46
C ALA A 57 4.59 0.61 -2.64
N ILE A 58 3.40 0.93 -3.15
CA ILE A 58 2.87 2.29 -3.26
C ILE A 58 1.62 2.35 -2.41
N PHE A 59 1.59 3.25 -1.43
CA PHE A 59 0.45 3.49 -0.56
C PHE A 59 -0.17 4.84 -0.90
N ILE A 60 -1.49 4.88 -1.01
CA ILE A 60 -2.24 6.13 -1.23
C ILE A 60 -3.19 6.31 -0.07
N THR A 61 -3.12 7.46 0.62
CA THR A 61 -4.04 7.77 1.72
C THR A 61 -5.32 8.44 1.24
N LYS A 62 -6.30 8.54 2.14
CA LYS A 62 -7.56 9.25 1.88
C LYS A 62 -7.35 10.76 1.67
N GLU A 63 -6.28 11.33 2.21
CA GLU A 63 -5.86 12.73 2.04
C GLU A 63 -5.01 12.97 0.79
N HIS A 64 -4.95 11.99 -0.12
CA HIS A 64 -4.17 12.07 -1.37
C HIS A 64 -2.66 12.19 -1.18
N VAL A 65 -2.14 11.68 -0.05
CA VAL A 65 -0.71 11.55 0.17
C VAL A 65 -0.25 10.17 -0.31
N ILE A 66 0.87 10.13 -1.03
CA ILE A 66 1.48 8.92 -1.58
C ILE A 66 2.75 8.60 -0.79
N TYR A 67 2.85 7.38 -0.28
CA TYR A 67 4.04 6.85 0.34
C TYR A 67 4.61 5.74 -0.55
N LEU A 68 5.92 5.78 -0.74
CA LEU A 68 6.65 4.87 -1.61
C LEU A 68 7.71 4.15 -0.77
N THR A 69 7.86 2.86 -0.97
CA THR A 69 9.08 2.16 -0.54
C THR A 69 10.28 2.63 -1.39
N GLU A 70 11.51 2.42 -0.91
CA GLU A 70 12.70 2.99 -1.55
C GLU A 70 12.84 2.57 -3.02
N GLY A 71 12.69 1.29 -3.36
CA GLY A 71 12.81 0.82 -4.75
C GLY A 71 11.64 1.23 -5.65
N ALA A 72 10.49 1.60 -5.08
CA ALA A 72 9.38 2.17 -5.83
C ALA A 72 9.64 3.61 -6.32
N LYS A 73 10.47 4.38 -5.60
CA LYS A 73 10.75 5.80 -5.94
C LYS A 73 11.35 5.95 -7.34
N ASP A 74 12.22 5.04 -7.75
CA ASP A 74 12.89 5.09 -9.05
C ASP A 74 11.95 4.78 -10.24
N ASN A 75 10.85 4.08 -9.98
CA ASN A 75 9.93 3.60 -11.01
C ASN A 75 8.54 4.26 -10.94
N PHE A 76 8.38 5.29 -10.13
CA PHE A 76 7.12 6.00 -9.94
C PHE A 76 7.16 7.40 -10.56
N THR A 77 6.09 7.77 -11.28
CA THR A 77 5.90 9.13 -11.79
C THR A 77 4.51 9.60 -11.43
N LEU A 78 4.43 10.67 -10.65
CA LEU A 78 3.17 11.32 -10.34
C LEU A 78 2.69 12.13 -11.55
N THR A 79 1.48 11.84 -12.03
CA THR A 79 0.88 12.49 -13.21
C THR A 79 -0.28 13.43 -12.87
N SER A 80 -0.91 13.28 -11.69
CA SER A 80 -1.99 14.14 -11.24
C SER A 80 -1.50 15.19 -10.24
N GLY A 81 -2.02 16.42 -10.33
CA GLY A 81 -1.75 17.50 -9.36
C GLY A 81 -2.55 17.42 -8.07
N ASP A 82 -3.48 16.48 -7.94
CA ASP A 82 -4.35 16.34 -6.76
C ASP A 82 -3.70 15.55 -5.61
N TYR A 83 -2.50 14.99 -5.85
CA TYR A 83 -1.78 14.13 -4.91
C TYR A 83 -0.40 14.73 -4.60
N THR A 84 0.12 14.38 -3.43
CA THR A 84 1.47 14.75 -3.01
C THR A 84 2.25 13.50 -2.61
N ILE A 85 3.53 13.44 -2.95
CA ILE A 85 4.43 12.40 -2.44
C ILE A 85 4.89 12.84 -1.05
N ALA A 86 4.80 11.94 -0.06
CA ALA A 86 5.32 12.20 1.27
C ALA A 86 6.84 12.39 1.22
N GLU A 87 7.33 13.42 1.91
CA GLU A 87 8.77 13.54 2.19
C GLU A 87 9.13 12.48 3.24
N GLN A 88 10.06 11.58 2.90
CA GLN A 88 10.62 10.58 3.81
C GLN A 88 12.04 10.97 4.19
#